data_AF-A0A7X8B3E0-F1
#
_entry.id   AF-A0A7X8B3E0-F1
#
_cell.length_a   1.000
_cell.length_b   1.000
_cell.length_c   1.000
_cell.angle_alpha   90.00
_cell.angle_beta   90.00
_cell.angle_gamma   90.00
#
_symmetry.space_group_name_H-M   'P 1'
#
loop_
_entity.id
_entity.type
_entity.pdbx_description
1 polymer ?
#
loop_
_entity_poly.entity_id
_entity_poly.type
_entity_poly.pdbx_seq_one_letter_code
_entity_poly.pdbx_strand_id
1 'polypeptide(L)' 'MLAADHRLPLLFRIALLCDESEVLQEEGEYGVHGDPTEGALIVSAMKAGLKTEEEKAAFPQIVIVPLESNLGRKVF' A
#
# COMPACT_ATOMS: atom_id res chain seq x y z
N MET A 1 1.96 22.31 -15.88
CA MET A 1 1.17 21.81 -14.74
C MET A 1 0.47 20.57 -15.24
N LEU A 2 1.00 19.38 -14.95
CA LEU A 2 0.35 18.12 -15.32
C LEU A 2 -1.08 18.21 -14.77
N ALA A 3 -2.08 18.15 -15.65
CA ALA A 3 -3.46 18.01 -15.23
C ALA A 3 -3.50 16.87 -14.21
N ALA A 4 -4.02 17.12 -13.01
CA ALA A 4 -3.97 16.17 -11.90
C ALA A 4 -4.55 14.84 -12.37
N ASP A 5 -3.66 13.88 -12.65
CA ASP A 5 -4.03 12.60 -13.21
C ASP A 5 -4.79 11.83 -12.14
N HIS A 6 -6.10 11.70 -12.32
CA HIS A 6 -7.00 10.99 -11.40
C HIS A 6 -6.59 9.51 -11.17
N ARG A 7 -5.71 8.97 -12.02
CA ARG A 7 -5.17 7.61 -11.89
C ARG A 7 -4.07 7.49 -10.83
N LEU A 8 -3.33 8.57 -10.57
CA LEU A 8 -2.22 8.53 -9.62
C LEU A 8 -2.69 8.31 -8.16
N PRO A 9 -3.74 9.01 -7.67
CA PRO A 9 -4.32 8.68 -6.37
C PRO A 9 -4.86 7.25 -6.27
N LEU A 10 -5.46 6.74 -7.35
CA LEU A 10 -5.95 5.36 -7.40
C LEU A 10 -4.78 4.35 -7.31
N LEU A 11 -3.68 4.59 -8.03
CA LEU A 11 -2.49 3.75 -7.97
C LEU A 11 -1.94 3.68 -6.54
N PHE A 12 -1.80 4.81 -5.87
CA PHE A 12 -1.32 4.85 -4.48
C PHE A 12 -2.28 4.17 -3.51
N ARG A 13 -3.59 4.29 -3.72
CA ARG A 13 -4.56 3.58 -2.89
C ARG A 13 -4.45 2.06 -3.06
N ILE A 14 -4.27 1.56 -4.28
CA ILE A 14 -4.04 0.13 -4.54
C ILE A 14 -2.74 -0.33 -3.86
N ALA A 15 -1.65 0.41 -4.03
CA ALA A 15 -0.35 0.16 -3.38
C ALA A 15 -0.42 0.17 -1.84
N LEU A 16 -1.42 0.81 -1.24
CA LEU A 16 -1.57 0.85 0.21
C LEU A 16 -2.50 -0.25 0.74
N LEU A 17 -3.57 -0.57 0.01
CA LEU A 17 -4.64 -1.46 0.48
C LEU A 17 -4.46 -2.92 0.07
N CYS A 18 -3.68 -3.19 -0.98
CA CYS A 18 -3.58 -4.51 -1.57
C CYS A 18 -2.24 -5.20 -1.30
N ASP A 19 -1.47 -4.69 -0.35
CA ASP A 19 -0.20 -5.27 0.06
C ASP A 19 -0.28 -6.04 1.38
N GLU A 20 0.59 -7.05 1.52
CA GLU A 20 0.66 -7.92 2.69
C GLU A 20 1.68 -7.39 3.72
N SER A 21 2.57 -6.52 3.27
CA SER A 21 3.48 -5.77 4.13
C SER A 21 2.78 -4.69 4.95
N GLU A 22 3.40 -4.33 6.06
CA GLU A 22 2.99 -3.22 6.90
C GLU A 22 4.16 -2.27 7.16
N VAL A 23 3.86 -0.97 7.16
CA VAL A 23 4.78 0.07 7.61
C VAL A 23 4.35 0.49 9.00
N LEU A 24 5.20 0.18 9.99
CA LEU A 24 4.95 0.48 11.39
C LEU A 24 5.84 1.63 11.83
N GLN A 25 5.34 2.46 12.74
CA GLN A 25 6.12 3.50 13.38
C GLN A 25 6.25 3.20 14.87
N GLU A 26 7.47 2.89 15.32
CA GLU A 26 7.79 2.56 16.70
C GLU A 26 8.95 3.44 17.16
N GLU A 27 8.83 4.04 18.34
CA GLU A 27 9.86 4.93 18.94
C GLU A 27 10.36 6.09 18.05
N GLY A 28 9.54 6.49 17.07
CA GLY A 28 9.87 7.55 16.12
C GLY A 28 10.60 7.06 14.86
N GLU A 29 10.91 5.77 14.78
CA GLU A 29 11.49 5.13 13.59
C GLU A 29 10.41 4.39 12.78
N TYR A 30 10.63 4.29 11.46
CA TYR A 30 9.76 3.52 10.59
C TYR A 30 10.39 2.18 10.27
N GLY A 31 9.64 1.11 10.49
CA GLY A 31 9.98 -0.25 10.10
C GLY A 31 9.03 -0.76 9.02
N VAL A 32 9.53 -1.64 8.15
CA VAL A 32 8.71 -2.43 7.23
C VAL A 32 8.70 -3.87 7.72
N HIS A 33 7.51 -4.41 7.94
CA HIS A 33 7.28 -5.84 8.15
C HIS A 33 6.72 -6.45 6.87
N GLY A 34 7.38 -7.49 6.35
CA GLY A 34 7.00 -8.16 5.11
C GLY A 34 8.01 -7.96 3.97
N ASP A 35 7.54 -8.04 2.73
CA ASP A 35 8.36 -7.82 1.55
C ASP A 35 8.79 -6.34 1.40
N PRO A 36 10.09 -6.05 1.18
CA PRO A 36 10.60 -4.69 1.02
C PRO A 36 10.01 -3.92 -0.17
N THR A 37 9.63 -4.61 -1.24
CA THR A 37 9.05 -3.98 -2.44
C THR A 37 7.65 -3.47 -2.14
N GLU A 38 6.83 -4.29 -1.49
CA GLU A 38 5.50 -3.92 -1.01
C GLU A 38 5.58 -2.77 0.01
N GLY A 39 6.55 -2.83 0.94
CA GLY A 39 6.79 -1.72 1.87
C GLY A 39 7.13 -0.41 1.17
N ALA A 40 7.94 -0.45 0.10
CA ALA A 40 8.25 0.73 -0.69
C ALA A 40 7.00 1.31 -1.40
N LEU A 41 6.09 0.46 -1.87
CA LEU A 41 4.81 0.87 -2.46
C LEU A 41 3.92 1.57 -1.42
N ILE A 42 3.77 0.99 -0.24
CA ILE A 42 3.00 1.60 0.87
C ILE A 42 3.61 2.95 1.27
N VAL A 43 4.94 3.03 1.44
CA VAL A 43 5.64 4.28 1.76
C VAL A 43 5.42 5.34 0.67
N SER A 44 5.39 4.94 -0.61
CA SER A 44 5.12 5.88 -1.71
C SER A 44 3.73 6.49 -1.61
N ALA A 45 2.72 5.69 -1.25
CA ALA A 45 1.35 6.15 -1.05
C ALA A 45 1.24 7.09 0.17
N MET A 46 1.91 6.74 1.28
CA MET A 46 1.97 7.60 2.47
C MET A 46 2.61 8.96 2.15
N LYS A 47 3.72 8.97 1.40
CA LYS A 47 4.38 10.21 0.97
C LYS A 47 3.55 11.02 -0.02
N ALA A 48 2.62 10.38 -0.74
CA ALA A 48 1.64 11.05 -1.59
C ALA A 48 0.46 11.67 -0.80
N GLY A 49 0.44 11.52 0.53
CA GLY A 49 -0.53 12.13 1.43
C GLY A 49 -1.69 11.23 1.84
N LEU A 50 -1.70 9.95 1.42
CA LEU A 50 -2.65 8.97 1.93
C LEU A 50 -2.28 8.61 3.37
N LYS A 51 -3.28 8.35 4.20
CA LYS A 51 -3.09 7.88 5.57
C LYS A 51 -3.63 6.47 5.68
N THR A 52 -2.75 5.54 6.10
CA THR A 52 -3.04 4.11 6.11
C THR A 52 -4.33 3.78 6.84
N GLU A 53 -4.50 4.29 8.06
CA GLU A 53 -5.69 4.02 8.88
C GLU A 53 -6.98 4.58 8.28
N GLU A 54 -6.95 5.78 7.68
CA GLU A 54 -8.13 6.39 7.06
C GLU A 54 -8.56 5.62 5.81
N GLU A 55 -7.59 5.19 4.98
CA GLU A 55 -7.85 4.41 3.78
C GLU A 55 -8.33 2.99 4.09
N LYS A 56 -7.71 2.30 5.06
CA LYS A 56 -8.15 0.96 5.52
C LYS A 56 -9.56 1.02 6.13
N ALA A 57 -9.92 2.10 6.82
CA ALA A 57 -11.27 2.29 7.35
C ALA A 57 -12.31 2.61 6.26
N ALA A 58 -11.94 3.41 5.25
CA ALA A 58 -12.82 3.75 4.13
C ALA A 58 -13.05 2.56 3.18
N PHE A 59 -12.06 1.68 3.05
CA PHE A 59 -12.09 0.48 2.21
C PHE A 59 -11.73 -0.77 3.03
N PRO A 60 -12.64 -1.28 3.88
CA PRO A 60 -12.36 -2.45 4.71
C PRO A 60 -12.02 -3.67 3.86
N GLN A 61 -10.88 -4.30 4.16
CA GLN A 61 -10.46 -5.53 3.51
C GLN A 61 -11.42 -6.68 3.88
N ILE A 62 -12.02 -7.31 2.86
CA ILE A 62 -12.91 -8.47 3.03
C ILE A 62 -12.12 -9.78 2.91
N VAL A 63 -11.21 -9.84 1.94
CA VAL A 63 -10.36 -10.99 1.65
C VAL A 63 -9.03 -10.48 1.09
N ILE A 64 -7.96 -11.22 1.36
CA ILE A 64 -6.68 -11.06 0.68
C ILE A 64 -6.35 -12.36 -0.04
N VAL A 65 -5.97 -12.25 -1.31
CA VAL A 65 -5.42 -13.36 -2.07
C VAL A 65 -3.90 -13.19 -2.05
N PRO A 66 -3.17 -14.05 -1.31
CA PRO A 66 -1.74 -13.87 -1.13
C PRO A 66 -0.98 -14.03 -2.43
N LEU A 67 0.21 -13.41 -2.52
CA LEU A 67 1.10 -13.59 -3.66
C LEU A 67 1.53 -15.05 -3.81
N GLU A 68 1.15 -15.68 -4.93
CA GLU A 68 1.69 -16.99 -5.29
C GLU A 68 3.05 -16.84 -5.99
N SER A 69 4.12 -17.22 -5.27
CA SER A 69 5.51 -17.13 -5.73
C SER A 69 5.79 -17.90 -7.04
N ASN A 70 4.98 -18.91 -7.34
CA ASN A 70 5.09 -19.73 -8.56
C ASN A 70 4.64 -18.98 -9.83
N LEU A 71 3.75 -17.99 -9.68
CA LEU A 71 3.09 -17.28 -10.77
C LEU A 71 3.57 -15.83 -10.92
N GLY A 72 4.28 -15.31 -9.91
CA GLY A 72 4.89 -13.97 -9.91
C GLY A 72 3.89 -12.83 -10.01
N ARG A 73 2.63 -13.04 -9.60
CA ARG A 73 1.56 -12.04 -9.69
C ARG A 73 0.68 -12.04 -8.45
N LYS A 74 0.35 -10.86 -7.93
CA LYS A 74 -0.80 -10.67 -7.04
C LYS A 74 -2.06 -10.51 -7.87
N VAL A 75 -3.16 -11.11 -7.41
CA VAL A 75 -4.48 -10.90 -7.99
C VAL A 75 -5.23 -9.99 -7.03
N PHE A 76 -5.51 -8.78 -7.48
CA PHE A 76 -6.22 -7.73 -6.73
C PHE A 76 -7.73 -7.83 -6.93
#